data_AF-A0A6J3RX41-F1
#
_entry.id   AF-A0A6J3RX41-F1
#
_cell.length_a   1.000
_cell.length_b   1.000
_cell.length_c   1.000
_cell.angle_alpha   90.00
_cell.angle_beta   90.00
_cell.angle_gamma   90.00
#
_symmetry.space_group_name_H-M   'P 1'
#
loop_
_entity.id
_entity.type
_entity.pdbx_description
1 polymer ?
#
loop_
_entity_poly.entity_id
_entity_poly.type
_entity_poly.pdbx_seq_one_letter_code
_entity_poly.pdbx_strand_id
1 'polypeptide(L)'
;MSRQLNMDTVRQNFWKEQYLREKVLRCEWHRKYGSMVKAKQKAKTAAHVPLKLPTLPPKAPLSPLPAPKAVPSEAPSPALEAPIQPEMYPVLPATRALLYEGISHDFQGRYRYLNTRKLDMPERRYLFPITTNFTYGWQLGEP
;
A
#
# COMPACT_ATOMS: atom_id res chain seq x y z
N MET A 1 19.51 10.18 -22.13
CA MET A 1 19.65 11.13 -21.01
C MET A 1 20.14 10.35 -19.79
N SER A 2 21.40 10.54 -19.41
CA SER A 2 22.00 9.89 -18.25
C SER A 2 21.27 10.37 -16.99
N ARG A 3 20.84 9.44 -16.13
CA ARG A 3 20.34 9.80 -14.80
C ARG A 3 21.54 10.37 -14.04
N GLN A 4 21.53 11.67 -13.78
CA GLN A 4 22.47 12.29 -12.85
C GLN A 4 22.33 11.58 -11.49
N LEU A 5 23.31 10.73 -11.15
CA LEU A 5 23.49 10.23 -9.80
C LEU A 5 24.03 11.38 -8.95
N ASN A 6 23.17 12.32 -8.57
CA ASN A 6 23.50 13.40 -7.64
C ASN A 6 23.64 12.84 -6.22
N MET A 7 24.70 12.07 -5.99
CA MET A 7 25.13 11.58 -4.67
C MET A 7 26.44 12.26 -4.30
N ASP A 8 26.40 13.58 -4.16
CA ASP A 8 27.54 14.37 -3.72
C ASP A 8 27.88 14.04 -2.25
N THR A 9 29.15 14.20 -1.87
CA THR A 9 29.63 13.95 -0.51
C THR A 9 28.84 14.73 0.55
N VAL A 10 28.38 15.94 0.21
CA VAL A 10 27.52 16.76 1.08
C VAL A 10 26.18 16.06 1.36
N ARG A 11 25.54 15.51 0.32
CA ARG A 11 24.26 14.80 0.44
C ARG A 11 24.42 13.48 1.19
N GLN A 12 25.52 12.77 0.96
CA GLN A 12 25.87 11.55 1.72
C GLN A 12 26.05 11.85 3.21
N ASN A 13 26.77 12.92 3.55
CA ASN A 13 26.98 13.34 4.93
C ASN A 13 25.67 13.76 5.60
N PHE A 14 24.82 14.51 4.90
CA PHE A 14 23.50 14.88 5.41
C PHE A 14 22.65 13.65 5.76
N TRP A 15 22.62 12.63 4.89
CA TRP A 15 21.90 11.38 5.18
C TRP A 15 22.50 10.61 6.34
N LYS A 16 23.83 10.56 6.44
CA LYS A 16 24.54 9.94 7.56
C LYS A 16 24.18 10.61 8.88
N GLU A 17 24.17 11.94 8.93
CA GLU A 17 23.81 12.69 10.13
C GLU A 17 22.35 12.47 10.54
N GLN A 18 21.42 12.53 9.58
CA GLN A 18 20.01 12.25 9.84
C GLN A 18 19.81 10.84 10.43
N TYR A 19 20.45 9.83 9.83
CA TYR A 19 20.38 8.46 10.32
C TYR A 19 20.95 8.29 11.73
N LEU A 20 22.13 8.89 11.99
CA LEU A 20 22.75 8.83 13.32
C LEU A 20 21.90 9.53 14.38
N ARG A 21 21.35 10.70 14.05
CA ARG A 21 20.43 11.44 14.93
C ARG A 21 19.20 10.62 15.26
N GLU A 22 18.58 10.01 14.26
CA GLU A 22 17.40 9.17 14.47
C GLU A 22 17.72 7.94 15.34
N LYS A 23 18.86 7.29 15.11
CA LYS A 23 19.33 6.16 15.94
C LYS A 23 19.47 6.56 17.40
N VAL A 24 20.13 7.69 17.68
CA VAL A 24 20.32 8.19 19.06
C VAL A 24 18.97 8.50 19.71
N LEU A 25 18.09 9.23 19.01
CA LEU A 25 16.76 9.56 19.49
C LEU A 25 15.94 8.32 19.86
N ARG A 26 15.95 7.28 19.00
CA ARG A 26 15.26 6.01 19.28
C ARG A 26 15.82 5.32 20.52
N CYS A 27 17.14 5.28 20.68
CA CYS A 27 17.78 4.70 21.87
C CYS A 27 17.41 5.47 23.15
N GLU A 28 17.45 6.80 23.12
CA GLU A 28 17.09 7.65 24.26
C GLU A 28 15.61 7.50 24.62
N TRP A 29 14.73 7.50 23.61
CA TRP A 29 13.31 7.28 23.82
C TRP A 29 13.06 5.90 24.45
N HIS A 30 13.72 4.84 23.95
CA HIS A 30 13.57 3.50 24.52
C HIS A 30 14.11 3.42 25.95
N ARG A 31 15.21 4.13 26.27
CA ARG A 31 15.70 4.23 27.65
C ARG A 31 14.69 4.90 28.58
N LYS A 32 14.01 5.95 28.12
CA LYS A 32 13.02 6.70 28.93
C LYS A 32 11.67 5.98 29.06
N TYR A 33 11.17 5.40 27.97
CA TYR A 33 9.78 4.93 27.88
C TYR A 33 9.64 3.43 27.59
N GLY A 34 10.73 2.73 27.26
CA GLY A 34 10.69 1.32 26.85
C GLY A 34 10.08 0.40 27.90
N SER A 35 10.43 0.58 29.17
CA SER A 35 9.86 -0.19 30.29
C SER A 35 8.35 0.02 30.42
N MET A 36 7.88 1.27 30.35
CA MET A 36 6.47 1.63 30.43
C MET A 36 5.67 1.03 29.26
N VAL A 37 6.21 1.09 28.04
CA VAL A 37 5.55 0.54 26.86
C VAL A 37 5.48 -0.99 26.93
N LYS A 38 6.55 -1.66 27.38
CA LYS A 38 6.55 -3.11 27.58
C LYS A 38 5.57 -3.54 28.67
N ALA A 39 5.48 -2.80 29.77
CA ALA A 39 4.48 -3.05 30.82
C ALA A 39 3.05 -2.91 30.28
N LYS A 40 2.76 -1.84 29.53
CA LYS A 40 1.46 -1.64 28.88
C LYS A 40 1.12 -2.73 27.87
N GLN A 41 2.09 -3.19 27.08
CA GLN A 41 1.90 -4.31 26.14
C GLN A 41 1.55 -5.60 26.88
N LYS A 42 2.31 -5.95 27.93
CA LYS A 42 2.02 -7.13 28.75
C LYS A 42 0.64 -7.06 29.40
N ALA A 43 0.26 -5.90 29.95
CA ALA A 43 -1.07 -5.70 30.53
C ALA A 43 -2.19 -5.86 29.49
N LYS A 44 -2.01 -5.32 28.27
CA LYS A 44 -2.96 -5.51 27.16
C LYS A 44 -3.08 -6.97 26.75
N THR A 45 -1.97 -7.70 26.63
CA THR A 45 -1.98 -9.13 26.31
C THR A 45 -2.65 -9.95 27.42
N ALA A 46 -2.41 -9.62 28.69
CA ALA A 46 -3.05 -10.29 29.82
C ALA A 46 -4.56 -9.99 29.91
N ALA A 47 -4.98 -8.77 29.58
CA ALA A 47 -6.38 -8.36 29.53
C ALA A 47 -7.11 -8.86 28.27
N HIS A 48 -6.38 -9.35 27.27
CA HIS A 48 -6.99 -9.85 26.04
C HIS A 48 -7.72 -11.16 26.34
N VAL A 49 -9.03 -11.08 26.54
CA VAL A 49 -9.90 -12.25 26.59
C VAL A 49 -9.87 -12.91 25.21
N PRO A 50 -9.43 -14.17 25.08
CA PRO A 50 -9.43 -14.85 23.80
C PRO A 50 -10.87 -14.94 23.30
N LEU A 51 -11.15 -14.28 22.18
CA LEU A 51 -12.43 -14.41 21.47
C LEU A 51 -12.56 -15.87 21.03
N LYS A 52 -13.40 -16.62 21.74
CA LYS A 52 -13.81 -17.96 21.31
C LYS A 52 -14.76 -17.77 20.15
N LEU A 53 -14.25 -17.89 18.92
CA LEU A 53 -15.09 -17.98 17.75
C LEU A 53 -16.01 -19.20 17.91
N PRO A 54 -17.31 -19.09 17.57
CA PRO A 54 -18.20 -20.25 17.54
C PRO A 54 -17.58 -21.34 16.67
N THR A 55 -17.37 -22.52 17.25
CA THR A 55 -16.93 -23.69 16.49
C THR A 55 -18.08 -24.11 15.59
N LEU A 56 -17.98 -23.75 14.31
CA LEU A 56 -18.89 -24.29 13.32
C LEU A 56 -18.65 -25.81 13.25
N PRO A 57 -19.71 -26.64 13.25
CA PRO A 57 -19.55 -28.06 13.00
C PRO A 57 -18.82 -28.23 11.66
N PRO A 58 -17.86 -29.17 11.55
CA PRO A 58 -17.20 -29.43 10.28
C PRO A 58 -18.27 -29.68 9.23
N LYS A 59 -18.34 -28.78 8.24
CA LYS A 59 -19.13 -29.00 7.03
C LYS A 59 -18.68 -30.36 6.51
N ALA A 60 -19.60 -31.32 6.49
CA ALA A 60 -19.34 -32.65 5.96
C ALA A 60 -18.55 -32.53 4.65
N PRO A 61 -17.45 -33.29 4.48
CA PRO A 61 -16.63 -33.19 3.28
C PRO A 61 -17.54 -33.41 2.08
N LEU A 62 -17.75 -32.34 1.30
CA LEU A 62 -18.27 -32.48 -0.04
C LEU A 62 -17.31 -33.43 -0.76
N SER A 63 -17.92 -34.44 -1.38
CA SER A 63 -17.34 -35.48 -2.22
C SER A 63 -15.98 -35.11 -2.84
N PRO A 64 -15.01 -36.03 -2.87
CA PRO A 64 -13.68 -35.76 -3.41
C PRO A 64 -13.79 -35.22 -4.83
N LEU A 65 -13.34 -33.98 -5.01
CA LEU A 65 -13.12 -33.39 -6.32
C LEU A 65 -12.18 -34.33 -7.08
N PRO A 66 -12.46 -34.68 -8.35
CA PRO A 66 -11.61 -35.58 -9.13
C PRO A 66 -10.18 -35.02 -9.18
N ALA A 67 -9.22 -35.87 -8.83
CA ALA A 67 -7.81 -35.51 -8.72
C ALA A 67 -7.30 -34.84 -10.01
N PRO A 68 -6.60 -33.68 -9.92
CA PRO A 68 -5.80 -33.21 -11.03
C PRO A 68 -4.68 -34.23 -11.27
N LYS A 69 -4.65 -34.78 -12.49
CA LYS A 69 -3.58 -35.66 -12.96
C LYS A 69 -2.24 -34.96 -12.74
N ALA A 70 -1.30 -35.69 -12.14
CA ALA A 70 0.09 -35.28 -11.96
C ALA A 70 0.69 -34.83 -13.29
N VAL A 71 1.02 -33.54 -13.38
CA VAL A 71 1.91 -33.03 -14.42
C VAL A 71 3.34 -33.10 -13.85
N PRO A 72 4.31 -33.67 -14.58
CA PRO A 72 5.69 -33.78 -14.13
C PRO A 72 6.32 -32.44 -13.75
N SER A 73 7.04 -32.45 -12.64
CA SER A 73 7.98 -31.42 -12.20
C SER A 73 9.05 -31.19 -13.26
N GLU A 74 8.92 -30.12 -14.05
CA GLU A 74 10.00 -29.59 -14.87
C GLU A 74 10.72 -28.46 -14.12
N ALA A 75 12.05 -28.49 -14.21
CA ALA A 75 13.07 -27.69 -13.52
C ALA A 75 12.80 -26.16 -13.48
N PRO A 76 13.46 -25.40 -12.57
CA PRO A 76 13.24 -23.96 -12.43
C PRO A 76 13.73 -23.24 -13.70
N SER A 77 12.77 -22.88 -14.56
CA SER A 77 12.99 -21.95 -15.65
C SER A 77 13.33 -20.56 -15.09
N PRO A 78 14.19 -19.78 -15.78
CA PRO A 78 14.60 -18.46 -15.30
C PRO A 78 13.36 -17.60 -15.10
N ALA A 79 13.30 -16.89 -13.96
CA ALA A 79 12.18 -16.05 -13.56
C ALA A 79 11.70 -15.19 -14.73
N LEU A 80 10.59 -15.61 -15.35
CA LEU A 80 9.78 -14.74 -16.19
C LEU A 80 9.41 -13.56 -15.29
N GLU A 81 9.88 -12.36 -15.62
CA GLU A 81 9.44 -11.16 -14.93
C GLU A 81 7.91 -11.19 -14.86
N ALA A 82 7.39 -11.26 -13.64
CA ALA A 82 5.95 -11.21 -13.44
C ALA A 82 5.42 -9.97 -14.17
N PRO A 83 4.37 -10.09 -15.00
CA PRO A 83 3.80 -8.94 -15.67
C PRO A 83 3.57 -7.82 -14.66
N ILE A 84 4.17 -6.66 -14.89
CA ILE A 84 4.05 -5.50 -14.01
C ILE A 84 2.56 -5.15 -13.96
N GLN A 85 1.91 -5.50 -12.84
CA GLN A 85 0.50 -5.19 -12.67
C GLN A 85 0.36 -3.66 -12.55
N PRO A 86 -0.51 -3.03 -13.34
CA PRO A 86 -0.73 -1.59 -13.23
C PRO A 86 -1.32 -1.26 -11.85
N GLU A 87 -0.89 -0.17 -11.24
CA GLU A 87 -1.36 0.20 -9.89
C GLU A 87 -2.86 0.58 -9.86
N MET A 88 -3.40 1.03 -11.00
CA MET A 88 -4.74 1.61 -11.13
C MET A 88 -5.55 0.93 -12.23
N TYR A 89 -6.87 0.92 -12.06
CA TYR A 89 -7.80 0.53 -13.12
C TYR A 89 -7.73 1.49 -14.31
N PRO A 90 -7.97 0.99 -15.55
CA PRO A 90 -8.04 1.83 -16.72
C PRO A 90 -9.17 2.85 -16.57
N VAL A 91 -8.90 4.08 -17.03
CA VAL A 91 -9.86 5.18 -16.95
C VAL A 91 -10.88 5.06 -18.06
N LEU A 92 -12.13 5.41 -17.77
CA LEU A 92 -13.23 5.39 -18.73
C LEU A 92 -12.87 6.22 -19.99
N PRO A 93 -13.14 5.74 -21.21
CA PRO A 93 -12.77 6.45 -22.43
C PRO A 93 -13.33 7.88 -22.50
N ALA A 94 -14.57 8.08 -22.03
CA ALA A 94 -15.23 9.38 -22.00
C ALA A 94 -14.48 10.38 -21.10
N THR A 95 -14.06 9.98 -19.90
CA THR A 95 -13.27 10.85 -19.03
C THR A 95 -11.87 11.07 -19.59
N ARG A 96 -11.24 10.04 -20.19
CA ARG A 96 -9.95 10.18 -20.87
C ARG A 96 -10.01 11.15 -22.04
N ALA A 97 -11.11 11.22 -22.79
CA ALA A 97 -11.29 12.14 -23.90
C ALA A 97 -11.16 13.61 -23.47
N LEU A 98 -11.59 13.95 -22.25
CA LEU A 98 -11.46 15.30 -21.69
C LEU A 98 -10.02 15.81 -21.68
N LEU A 99 -9.00 14.93 -21.63
CA LEU A 99 -7.59 15.35 -21.68
C LEU A 99 -7.24 16.08 -22.98
N TYR A 100 -7.93 15.75 -24.06
CA TYR A 100 -7.64 16.23 -25.41
C TYR A 100 -8.63 17.31 -25.88
N GLU A 101 -9.55 17.74 -25.00
CA GLU A 101 -10.52 18.77 -25.30
C GLU A 101 -10.06 20.12 -24.72
N GLY A 102 -9.51 20.99 -25.57
CA GLY A 102 -9.12 22.35 -25.20
C GLY A 102 -7.82 22.48 -24.40
N ILE A 103 -7.63 23.62 -23.74
CA ILE A 103 -6.40 23.98 -23.03
C ILE A 103 -6.67 24.12 -21.53
N SER A 104 -5.72 23.65 -20.71
CA SER A 104 -5.86 23.65 -19.24
C SER A 104 -5.97 25.04 -18.63
N HIS A 105 -5.38 26.05 -19.29
CA HIS A 105 -5.42 27.45 -18.87
C HIS A 105 -6.86 27.96 -18.79
N ASP A 106 -7.71 27.58 -19.75
CA ASP A 106 -9.11 28.04 -19.84
C ASP A 106 -10.07 27.08 -19.12
N PHE A 107 -9.57 26.37 -18.10
CA PHE A 107 -10.32 25.36 -17.34
C PHE A 107 -10.89 24.23 -18.20
N GLN A 108 -10.22 23.89 -19.30
CA GLN A 108 -10.55 22.76 -20.17
C GLN A 108 -9.48 21.66 -20.06
N GLY A 109 -9.56 20.62 -20.88
CA GLY A 109 -8.49 19.65 -21.00
C GLY A 109 -8.22 18.87 -19.70
N ARG A 110 -6.93 18.86 -19.33
CA ARG A 110 -6.43 18.26 -18.09
C ARG A 110 -7.11 18.81 -16.82
N TYR A 111 -7.50 20.08 -16.80
CA TYR A 111 -8.18 20.65 -15.64
C TYR A 111 -9.51 19.93 -15.39
N ARG A 112 -10.34 19.78 -16.44
CA ARG A 112 -11.61 19.03 -16.36
C ARG A 112 -11.36 17.58 -15.99
N TYR A 113 -10.40 16.93 -16.64
CA TYR A 113 -10.04 15.55 -16.36
C TYR A 113 -9.71 15.30 -14.88
N LEU A 114 -8.86 16.13 -14.27
CA LEU A 114 -8.47 15.95 -12.88
C LEU A 114 -9.64 16.23 -11.93
N ASN A 115 -10.45 17.24 -12.23
CA ASN A 115 -11.64 17.57 -11.45
C ASN A 115 -12.75 16.53 -11.53
N THR A 116 -12.93 15.86 -12.67
CA THR A 116 -13.88 14.75 -12.77
C THR A 116 -13.30 13.51 -12.12
N ARG A 117 -12.03 13.20 -12.39
CA ARG A 117 -11.39 11.98 -11.89
C ARG A 117 -11.36 11.99 -10.36
N LYS A 118 -11.03 13.10 -9.69
CA LYS A 118 -10.95 13.19 -8.21
C LYS A 118 -12.26 12.86 -7.47
N LEU A 119 -13.42 12.88 -8.14
CA LEU A 119 -14.69 12.51 -7.53
C LEU A 119 -14.82 10.99 -7.30
N ASP A 120 -14.07 10.19 -8.07
CA ASP A 120 -14.05 8.74 -7.89
C ASP A 120 -13.28 8.34 -6.63
N MET A 121 -13.91 7.53 -5.79
CA MET A 121 -13.30 6.96 -4.58
C MET A 121 -12.05 6.13 -4.91
N PRO A 122 -11.02 6.16 -4.04
CA PRO A 122 -9.79 5.40 -4.25
C PRO A 122 -10.04 3.89 -4.35
N GLU A 123 -11.06 3.36 -3.67
CA GLU A 123 -11.46 1.94 -3.73
C GLU A 123 -11.76 1.45 -5.14
N ARG A 124 -12.32 2.33 -5.99
CA ARG A 124 -12.69 1.99 -7.36
C ARG A 124 -11.58 2.29 -8.36
N ARG A 125 -10.51 2.95 -7.91
CA ARG A 125 -9.45 3.47 -8.77
C ARG A 125 -8.19 2.61 -8.71
N TYR A 126 -7.86 2.09 -7.54
CA TYR A 126 -6.63 1.31 -7.32
C TYR A 126 -6.94 -0.18 -7.28
N LEU A 127 -6.05 -1.00 -7.84
CA LEU A 127 -6.15 -2.47 -7.72
C LEU A 127 -5.82 -2.92 -6.29
N PHE A 128 -4.90 -2.19 -5.66
CA PHE A 128 -4.38 -2.49 -4.35
C PHE A 128 -5.28 -1.91 -3.25
N PRO A 129 -5.29 -2.53 -2.06
CA PRO A 129 -6.08 -2.06 -0.94
C PRO A 129 -5.67 -0.65 -0.51
N ILE A 130 -6.64 0.10 0.01
CA ILE A 130 -6.42 1.44 0.54
C ILE A 130 -5.46 1.38 1.72
N THR A 131 -4.44 2.24 1.68
CA THR A 131 -3.49 2.42 2.79
C THR A 131 -3.85 3.63 3.66
N THR A 132 -3.25 3.72 4.84
CA THR A 132 -3.43 4.83 5.80
C THR A 132 -3.00 6.20 5.27
N ASN A 133 -2.29 6.26 4.14
CA ASN A 133 -1.97 7.54 3.50
C ASN A 133 -3.22 8.15 2.84
N PHE A 134 -4.09 7.33 2.27
CA PHE A 134 -5.30 7.79 1.60
C PHE A 134 -6.31 8.41 2.58
N THR A 135 -6.34 7.97 3.84
CA THR A 135 -7.25 8.53 4.87
C THR A 135 -7.02 10.01 5.18
N TYR A 136 -5.78 10.52 5.05
CA TYR A 136 -5.50 11.93 5.36
C TYR A 136 -5.69 12.85 4.15
N GLY A 137 -5.54 12.32 2.93
CA GLY A 137 -5.64 13.10 1.69
C GLY A 137 -6.99 13.00 0.98
N TRP A 138 -7.76 11.96 1.27
CA TRP A 138 -9.10 11.75 0.74
C TRP A 138 -10.08 11.83 1.90
N GLN A 139 -10.96 12.83 1.90
CA GLN A 139 -12.05 12.93 2.87
C GLN A 139 -13.00 11.74 2.67
N LEU A 140 -12.74 10.66 3.39
CA LEU A 140 -13.61 9.48 3.48
C LEU A 140 -14.72 9.80 4.49
N GLY A 141 -15.71 10.62 4.13
CA GLY A 141 -16.86 10.92 4.97
C GLY A 141 -17.45 12.32 4.78
N GLU A 142 -18.61 12.56 5.41
CA GLU A 142 -19.13 13.92 5.60
C GLU A 142 -18.24 14.70 6.58
N PRO A 143 -18.14 16.03 6.43
CA PRO A 143 -17.34 16.90 7.29
C PRO A 143 -17.80 16.89 8.76
#